data_AF-K1ZMQ9-F1
#
_entry.id   AF-K1ZMQ9-F1
#
_cell.length_a   1.000
_cell.length_b   1.000
_cell.length_c   1.000
_cell.angle_alpha   90.00
_cell.angle_beta   90.00
_cell.angle_gamma   90.00
#
_symmetry.space_group_name_H-M   'P 1'
#
loop_
_entity.id
_entity.type
_entity.pdbx_description
1 polymer ?
#
loop_
_entity_poly.entity_id
_entity_poly.type
_entity_poly.pdbx_seq_one_letter_code
_entity_poly.pdbx_strand_id
1 'polypeptide(L)'
;DGYDLVALDYPALLTVVKDINEPRVPSIKGKMKAKKAEIVRLSAADIEADPACIGLPGSPTKVVNVFPPPSRAERSVLQGTLDEQIDQLVEKLKVYL
;
A
#
# COMPACT_ATOMS: atom_id res chain seq x y z
N ASP A 1 -12.60 9.41 -10.20
CA ASP A 1 -12.17 10.08 -8.97
C ASP A 1 -13.34 10.76 -8.30
N GLY A 2 -13.95 10.08 -7.34
CA GLY A 2 -14.97 10.64 -6.46
C GLY A 2 -14.41 10.74 -5.05
N TYR A 3 -14.82 11.77 -4.32
CA TYR A 3 -14.54 11.90 -2.89
C TYR A 3 -15.80 12.39 -2.19
N ASP A 4 -15.93 12.01 -0.93
CA ASP A 4 -16.97 12.52 -0.03
C ASP A 4 -16.35 13.52 0.94
N LEU A 5 -17.06 14.61 1.19
CA LEU A 5 -16.76 15.52 2.29
C LEU A 5 -17.49 15.03 3.53
N VAL A 6 -16.73 14.67 4.56
CA VAL A 6 -17.25 14.14 5.83
C VAL A 6 -16.82 15.05 6.99
N ALA A 7 -17.73 15.25 7.95
CA ALA A 7 -17.45 15.90 9.22
C ALA A 7 -17.40 14.85 10.33
N LEU A 8 -16.50 15.03 11.31
CA LEU A 8 -16.32 14.12 12.43
C LEU A 8 -15.94 14.88 13.70
N ASP A 9 -16.42 14.39 14.83
CA ASP A 9 -16.01 14.86 16.15
C ASP A 9 -14.71 14.18 16.61
N TYR A 10 -14.01 14.82 17.54
CA TYR A 10 -12.77 14.29 18.12
C TYR A 10 -13.03 13.56 19.45
N PRO A 11 -12.26 12.50 19.80
CA PRO A 11 -11.09 11.98 19.09
C PRO A 11 -11.45 11.07 17.90
N ALA A 12 -10.61 11.08 16.86
CA ALA A 12 -10.82 10.28 15.67
C ALA A 12 -9.54 9.64 15.14
N LEU A 13 -9.71 8.51 14.44
CA LEU A 13 -8.65 7.79 13.74
C LEU A 13 -8.81 8.01 12.23
N LEU A 14 -7.76 8.53 11.60
CA LEU A 14 -7.72 8.78 10.16
C LEU A 14 -6.64 7.90 9.52
N THR A 15 -7.02 7.12 8.52
CA THR A 15 -6.06 6.47 7.61
C THR A 15 -5.90 7.36 6.39
N VAL A 16 -4.67 7.49 5.90
CA VAL A 16 -4.35 8.36 4.76
C VAL A 16 -3.75 7.53 3.63
N VAL A 17 -4.06 7.89 2.40
CA VAL A 17 -3.43 7.32 1.21
C VAL A 17 -2.15 8.07 0.88
N LYS A 18 -1.29 7.46 0.05
CA LYS A 18 0.00 8.03 -0.36
C LYS A 18 -0.15 9.44 -0.95
N ASP A 19 -1.24 9.71 -1.65
CA ASP A 19 -1.45 10.94 -2.39
C ASP A 19 -1.97 12.11 -1.55
N ILE A 20 -2.10 11.95 -0.21
CA ILE A 20 -2.55 13.04 0.67
C ILE A 20 -1.58 14.24 0.66
N ASN A 21 -0.27 13.99 0.48
CA ASN A 21 0.74 15.04 0.36
C ASN A 21 2.08 14.50 -0.21
N GLU A 22 3.02 15.42 -0.45
CA GLU A 22 4.42 15.10 -0.72
C GLU A 22 5.26 15.28 0.58
N PRO A 23 5.89 14.20 1.11
CA PRO A 23 6.71 14.32 2.31
C PRO A 23 7.91 15.26 2.13
N ARG A 24 8.01 16.27 3.00
CA ARG A 24 9.11 17.25 2.96
C ARG A 24 10.48 16.61 3.21
N VAL A 25 11.52 17.17 2.58
CA VAL A 25 12.92 16.81 2.88
C VAL A 25 13.30 17.29 4.30
N PRO A 26 13.96 16.45 5.12
CA PRO A 26 14.37 16.84 6.46
C PRO A 26 15.52 17.85 6.41
N SER A 27 15.42 18.91 7.22
CA SER A 27 16.51 19.88 7.41
C SER A 27 17.67 19.29 8.20
N ILE A 28 18.88 19.87 8.08
CA ILE A 28 20.06 19.45 8.86
C ILE A 28 19.77 19.51 10.37
N LYS A 29 19.16 20.60 10.85
CA LYS A 29 18.72 20.73 12.25
C LYS A 29 17.73 19.63 12.64
N GLY A 30 16.80 19.29 11.76
CA GLY A 30 15.84 18.20 11.97
C GLY A 30 16.54 16.85 12.14
N LYS A 31 17.50 16.53 11.27
CA LYS A 31 18.31 15.30 11.37
C LYS A 31 19.10 15.23 12.67
N MET A 32 19.73 16.34 13.09
CA MET A 32 20.48 16.40 14.36
C MET A 32 19.57 16.20 15.58
N LYS A 33 18.35 16.78 15.57
CA LYS A 33 17.36 16.56 16.64
C LYS A 33 16.90 15.11 16.68
N ALA A 34 16.56 14.53 15.52
CA ALA A 34 16.12 13.14 15.43
C ALA A 34 17.19 12.15 15.92
N LYS A 35 18.48 12.40 15.62
CA LYS A 35 19.59 11.56 16.10
C LYS A 35 19.70 11.54 17.64
N LYS A 36 19.28 12.60 18.32
CA LYS A 36 19.31 12.72 19.79
C LYS A 36 18.01 12.28 20.46
N ALA A 37 16.98 11.94 19.68
CA ALA A 37 15.70 11.54 20.25
C ALA A 37 15.86 10.22 20.98
N GLU A 38 15.39 10.16 22.22
CA GLU A 38 15.28 8.92 22.96
C GLU A 38 14.07 8.14 22.43
N ILE A 39 14.34 6.93 21.96
CA ILE A 39 13.29 6.04 21.45
C ILE A 39 12.89 5.10 22.60
N VAL A 40 11.78 5.42 23.25
CA VAL A 40 11.20 4.58 24.30
C VAL A 40 10.82 3.23 23.69
N ARG A 41 11.39 2.16 24.24
CA ARG A 41 11.04 0.79 23.86
C ARG A 41 9.99 0.28 24.83
N LEU A 42 8.81 0.00 24.30
CA LEU A 42 7.72 -0.61 25.05
C LEU A 42 7.64 -2.10 24.66
N SER A 43 7.44 -2.94 25.66
CA SER A 43 7.09 -4.35 25.56
C SER A 43 5.57 -4.53 25.70
N ALA A 44 5.08 -5.74 25.44
CA ALA A 44 3.68 -6.08 25.68
C ALA A 44 3.28 -5.90 27.16
N ALA A 45 4.21 -6.14 28.09
CA ALA A 45 3.97 -5.97 29.52
C ALA A 45 3.81 -4.48 29.90
N ASP A 46 4.55 -3.59 29.24
CA ASP A 46 4.48 -2.14 29.52
C ASP A 46 3.13 -1.51 29.13
N ILE A 47 2.33 -2.19 28.30
CA ILE A 47 1.00 -1.76 27.88
C ILE A 47 -0.12 -2.72 28.32
N GLU A 48 0.20 -3.68 29.20
CA GLU A 48 -0.74 -4.68 29.72
C GLU A 48 -1.50 -5.43 28.60
N ALA A 49 -0.83 -5.69 27.48
CA ALA A 49 -1.45 -6.37 26.35
C ALA A 49 -1.75 -7.84 26.68
N ASP A 50 -2.96 -8.30 26.32
CA ASP A 50 -3.34 -9.70 26.45
C ASP A 50 -2.50 -10.58 25.48
N PRO A 51 -1.71 -11.55 26.00
CA PRO A 51 -0.94 -12.47 25.16
C PRO A 51 -1.78 -13.29 24.17
N ALA A 52 -3.06 -13.50 24.46
CA ALA A 52 -3.98 -14.20 23.57
C ALA A 52 -4.47 -13.33 22.40
N CYS A 53 -4.29 -12.00 22.45
CA CYS A 53 -4.70 -11.05 21.42
C CYS A 53 -3.54 -10.46 20.60
N ILE A 54 -2.32 -10.98 20.76
CA ILE A 54 -1.13 -10.52 20.03
C ILE A 54 -0.38 -11.68 19.36
N GLY A 55 0.42 -11.35 18.35
CA GLY A 55 1.22 -12.33 17.61
C GLY A 55 0.38 -13.34 16.82
N LEU A 56 0.97 -14.51 16.56
CA LEU A 56 0.27 -15.61 15.87
C LEU A 56 -0.95 -16.15 16.64
N PRO A 57 -0.91 -16.31 17.98
CA PRO A 57 -2.08 -16.77 18.74
C PRO A 57 -3.30 -15.85 18.63
N GLY A 58 -3.07 -14.53 18.60
CA GLY A 58 -4.14 -13.54 18.50
C GLY A 58 -4.61 -13.20 17.08
N SER A 59 -3.98 -13.77 16.05
CA SER A 59 -4.37 -13.51 14.65
C SER A 59 -5.60 -14.33 14.26
N PRO A 60 -6.69 -13.70 13.78
CA PRO A 60 -7.86 -14.44 13.27
C PRO A 60 -7.59 -15.11 11.92
N THR A 61 -6.52 -14.71 11.21
CA THR A 61 -6.14 -15.26 9.91
C THR A 61 -4.80 -15.99 10.00
N LYS A 62 -4.61 -17.00 9.14
CA LYS A 62 -3.37 -17.78 9.04
C LYS A 62 -2.93 -17.86 7.59
N VAL A 63 -1.67 -17.51 7.33
CA VAL A 63 -1.07 -17.69 6.00
C VAL A 63 -0.76 -19.17 5.82
N VAL A 64 -1.51 -19.85 4.95
CA VAL A 64 -1.36 -21.29 4.71
C VAL A 64 -0.27 -21.58 3.68
N ASN A 65 -0.17 -20.76 2.63
CA ASN A 65 0.82 -20.92 1.58
C ASN A 65 1.11 -19.57 0.92
N VAL A 66 2.35 -19.38 0.47
CA VAL A 66 2.77 -18.21 -0.31
C VAL A 66 3.48 -18.73 -1.56
N PHE A 67 2.99 -18.35 -2.72
CA PHE A 67 3.54 -18.75 -4.00
C PHE A 67 3.60 -17.53 -4.94
N PRO A 68 4.58 -17.48 -5.87
CA PRO A 68 4.63 -16.40 -6.84
C PRO A 68 3.43 -16.48 -7.79
N PRO A 69 2.91 -15.35 -8.28
CA PRO A 69 1.91 -15.37 -9.34
C PRO A 69 2.50 -16.07 -10.58
N PRO A 70 1.68 -16.73 -11.41
CA PRO A 70 2.15 -17.33 -12.65
C PRO A 70 2.80 -16.26 -13.54
N SER A 71 3.81 -16.67 -14.31
CA SER A 71 4.43 -15.81 -15.30
C SER A 71 3.39 -15.23 -16.25
N ARG A 72 3.48 -13.93 -16.56
CA ARG A 72 2.60 -13.29 -17.54
C ARG A 72 2.66 -14.07 -18.87
N ALA A 73 1.48 -14.44 -19.38
CA ALA A 73 1.36 -15.15 -20.67
C ALA A 73 1.63 -14.23 -21.87
N GLU A 74 1.54 -14.84 -23.06
CA GLU A 74 1.81 -14.33 -24.41
C GLU A 74 1.98 -12.82 -24.57
N ARG A 75 3.16 -12.44 -25.06
CA ARG A 75 3.41 -11.14 -25.67
C ARG A 75 3.14 -11.28 -27.16
N SER A 76 2.36 -10.36 -27.73
CA SER A 76 2.17 -10.27 -29.18
C SER A 76 2.82 -9.00 -29.69
N VAL A 77 3.62 -9.12 -30.74
CA VAL A 77 4.12 -7.98 -31.52
C VAL A 77 3.10 -7.76 -32.62
N LEU A 78 2.52 -6.55 -32.67
CA LEU A 78 1.57 -6.16 -33.71
C LEU A 78 2.35 -5.88 -34.99
N GLN A 79 1.88 -6.40 -36.12
CA GLN A 79 2.56 -6.29 -37.42
C GLN A 79 1.64 -5.63 -38.45
N GLY A 80 2.23 -5.20 -39.57
CA GLY A 80 1.51 -4.53 -40.65
C GLY A 80 1.66 -3.01 -40.61
N THR A 81 0.78 -2.33 -41.33
CA THR A 81 0.63 -0.88 -41.35
C THR A 81 0.11 -0.35 -40.02
N LEU A 82 0.19 0.98 -39.82
CA LEU A 82 -0.28 1.61 -38.59
C LEU A 82 -1.77 1.32 -38.31
N ASP A 83 -2.62 1.38 -39.33
CA ASP A 83 -4.06 1.16 -39.19
C ASP A 83 -4.34 -0.30 -38.76
N GLU A 84 -3.66 -1.27 -39.38
CA GLU A 84 -3.77 -2.69 -39.01
C GLU A 84 -3.29 -2.97 -37.57
N GLN A 85 -2.25 -2.27 -37.12
CA GLN A 85 -1.76 -2.38 -35.75
C GLN A 85 -2.76 -1.80 -34.74
N ILE A 86 -3.42 -0.68 -35.08
CA ILE A 86 -4.45 -0.07 -34.24
C ILE A 86 -5.65 -1.01 -34.11
N ASP A 87 -6.10 -1.62 -35.21
CA ASP A 87 -7.20 -2.58 -35.19
C ASP A 87 -6.88 -3.80 -34.31
N GLN A 88 -5.68 -4.38 -34.48
CA GLN A 88 -5.21 -5.49 -33.66
C GLN A 88 -5.10 -5.12 -32.16
N LEU A 89 -4.66 -3.89 -31.84
CA LEU A 89 -4.57 -3.41 -30.47
C LEU A 89 -5.95 -3.31 -29.83
N VAL A 90 -6.89 -2.66 -30.52
CA VAL A 90 -8.26 -2.47 -30.03
C VAL A 90 -8.95 -3.82 -29.86
N GLU A 91 -8.84 -4.73 -30.82
CA GLU A 91 -9.40 -6.08 -30.71
C GLU A 91 -8.87 -6.84 -29.49
N LYS A 92 -7.56 -6.81 -29.25
CA LYS A 92 -6.93 -7.48 -28.10
C LYS A 92 -7.31 -6.85 -26.75
N LEU A 93 -7.56 -5.53 -26.71
CA LEU A 93 -7.93 -4.83 -25.48
C LEU A 93 -9.42 -4.88 -25.17
N LYS A 94 -10.30 -5.03 -26.17
CA LYS A 94 -11.77 -5.08 -25.99
C LYS A 94 -12.24 -6.10 -24.96
N VAL A 95 -11.53 -7.21 -24.76
CA VAL A 95 -11.89 -8.24 -23.78
C VAL A 95 -11.69 -7.77 -22.33
N TYR A 96 -10.91 -6.72 -22.12
CA TYR A 96 -10.52 -6.19 -20.81
C TYR A 96 -11.09 -4.81 -20.50
N LEU A 97 -11.82 -4.22 -21.46
CA LEU A 97 -12.54 -2.97 -21.33
C LEU A 97 -14.01 -3.25 -21.03
#